data_AF-A0A519KM02-F1
#
_entry.id   AF-A0A519KM02-F1
#
_cell.length_a   1.000
_cell.length_b   1.000
_cell.length_c   1.000
_cell.angle_alpha   90.00
_cell.angle_beta   90.00
_cell.angle_gamma   90.00
#
_symmetry.space_group_name_H-M   'P 1'
#
loop_
_entity.id
_entity.type
_entity.pdbx_description
1 polymer ?
#
loop_
_entity_poly.entity_id
_entity_poly.type
_entity_poly.pdbx_seq_one_letter_code
_entity_poly.pdbx_strand_id
1 'polypeptide(L)' 'LTPGGDYDEATKATVEAFQRHWRPAQVDGIADGETRATLMGVLQLATAESTTGVLN' A
#
# COMPACT_ATOMS: atom_id res chain seq x y z
N LEU A 1 -6.81 -7.58 -16.14
CA LEU A 1 -7.95 -7.23 -15.28
C LEU A 1 -8.39 -5.84 -15.69
N THR A 2 -9.65 -5.66 -16.08
CA THR A 2 -10.19 -4.32 -16.36
C THR A 2 -10.53 -3.68 -15.01
N PRO A 3 -9.99 -2.50 -14.67
CA PRO A 3 -10.27 -1.89 -13.38
C PRO A 3 -11.75 -1.48 -13.29
N GLY A 4 -12.47 -2.05 -12.33
CA GLY A 4 -13.90 -1.80 -12.12
C GLY A 4 -14.21 -0.51 -11.36
N GLY A 5 -13.22 0.09 -10.69
CA GLY A 5 -13.40 1.27 -9.84
C GLY A 5 -14.00 0.97 -8.46
N ASP A 6 -14.62 -0.21 -8.31
CA ASP A 6 -15.13 -0.71 -7.04
C ASP A 6 -14.01 -1.22 -6.14
N TYR A 7 -14.23 -1.06 -4.83
CA TYR A 7 -13.41 -1.70 -3.81
C TYR A 7 -13.82 -3.18 -3.69
N ASP A 8 -13.38 -3.97 -4.66
CA ASP A 8 -13.72 -5.37 -4.81
C ASP A 8 -12.82 -6.31 -3.98
N GLU A 9 -13.11 -7.61 -4.00
CA GLU A 9 -12.33 -8.63 -3.29
C GLU A 9 -10.85 -8.64 -3.70
N ALA A 10 -10.55 -8.32 -4.96
CA ALA A 10 -9.17 -8.23 -5.44
C ALA A 10 -8.43 -7.04 -4.80
N THR A 11 -9.11 -5.89 -4.71
CA THR A 11 -8.59 -4.70 -4.05
C THR A 11 -8.41 -4.95 -2.55
N LYS A 12 -9.40 -5.58 -1.90
CA LYS A 12 -9.33 -5.96 -0.49
C LYS A 12 -8.15 -6.88 -0.21
N ALA A 13 -7.97 -7.94 -1.00
CA ALA A 13 -6.84 -8.87 -0.85
C ALA A 13 -5.49 -8.15 -0.99
N THR A 14 -5.40 -7.18 -1.91
CA THR A 14 -4.21 -6.34 -2.07
C THR A 14 -3.94 -5.51 -0.82
N VAL A 15 -4.98 -4.90 -0.24
CA VAL A 15 -4.84 -4.11 1.00
C VAL A 15 -4.48 -4.99 2.18
N GLU A 16 -5.04 -6.19 2.32
CA GLU A 16 -4.62 -7.11 3.37
C GLU A 16 -3.15 -7.52 3.22
N ALA A 17 -2.67 -7.79 2.01
CA ALA A 17 -1.26 -8.12 1.78
C ALA A 17 -0.35 -6.95 2.17
N PHE A 18 -0.74 -5.72 1.84
CA PHE A 18 -0.05 -4.51 2.30
C PHE A 18 -0.04 -4.42 3.83
N GLN A 19 -1.20 -4.54 4.47
CA GLN A 19 -1.31 -4.48 5.92
C GLN A 19 -0.46 -5.55 6.62
N ARG A 20 -0.39 -6.79 6.10
CA ARG A 20 0.49 -7.85 6.67
C ARG A 20 1.95 -7.42 6.75
N HIS A 21 2.42 -6.62 5.80
CA HIS A 21 3.81 -6.20 5.75
C HIS A 21 4.06 -4.91 6.54
N TRP A 22 3.18 -3.92 6.42
CA TRP A 22 3.43 -2.57 6.97
C TRP A 22 2.55 -2.17 8.16
N ARG A 23 1.48 -2.91 8.45
CA ARG A 23 0.57 -2.69 9.59
C ARG A 23 0.05 -4.01 10.18
N PRO A 24 0.93 -4.91 10.66
CA PRO A 24 0.53 -6.25 11.10
C PRO A 24 -0.43 -6.27 12.30
N ALA A 25 -0.53 -5.15 13.04
CA ALA A 25 -1.46 -5.00 14.14
C ALA A 25 -2.94 -5.04 13.71
N GLN A 26 -3.25 -4.75 12.43
CA GLN A 26 -4.61 -4.78 11.90
C GLN A 26 -4.61 -5.10 10.40
N VAL A 27 -5.01 -6.33 10.08
CA VAL A 27 -5.09 -6.90 8.73
C VAL A 27 -6.55 -7.27 8.43
N ASP A 28 -7.34 -6.27 8.06
CA ASP A 28 -8.78 -6.37 7.81
C ASP A 28 -9.18 -6.11 6.35
N GLY A 29 -8.21 -5.67 5.55
CA GLY A 29 -8.42 -5.32 4.14
C GLY A 29 -9.17 -4.01 3.96
N ILE A 30 -9.19 -3.13 4.96
CA ILE A 30 -9.84 -1.82 4.87
C ILE A 30 -8.78 -0.73 4.68
N ALA A 31 -8.90 0.04 3.61
CA ALA A 31 -8.03 1.19 3.34
C ALA A 31 -8.43 2.43 4.15
N ASP A 32 -8.36 2.32 5.48
CA ASP A 32 -8.65 3.38 6.45
C ASP A 32 -7.60 4.51 6.45
N GLY A 33 -7.80 5.52 7.31
CA GLY A 33 -6.92 6.68 7.38
C GLY A 33 -5.47 6.32 7.73
N GLU A 34 -5.27 5.36 8.62
CA GLU A 34 -3.95 4.91 9.04
C GLU A 34 -3.26 4.11 7.93
N THR A 35 -3.96 3.16 7.31
CA THR A 35 -3.46 2.37 6.16
C THR A 35 -3.04 3.29 5.01
N ARG A 36 -3.81 4.35 4.72
CA ARG A 36 -3.46 5.36 3.72
C ARG A 36 -2.23 6.17 4.10
N ALA A 37 -2.11 6.58 5.37
CA ALA A 37 -0.94 7.31 5.86
C ALA A 37 0.34 6.46 5.73
N THR A 38 0.27 5.18 6.10
CA THR A 38 1.36 4.22 5.92
C THR A 38 1.74 4.07 4.45
N LEU A 39 0.76 3.92 3.55
CA LEU A 39 1.00 3.85 2.10
C LEU A 39 1.74 5.10 1.59
N MET A 40 1.31 6.30 1.99
CA MET A 40 1.98 7.53 1.59
C MET A 40 3.43 7.59 2.09
N GLY A 41 3.70 7.13 3.31
CA GLY A 41 5.06 7.04 3.83
C GLY A 41 5.94 6.07 3.03
N VAL A 42 5.42 4.90 2.67
CA VAL A 42 6.14 3.91 1.83
C VAL A 42 6.44 4.48 0.44
N LEU A 43 5.47 5.16 -0.19
CA LEU A 43 5.67 5.81 -1.48
C LEU A 43 6.73 6.92 -1.42
N GLN A 44 6.71 7.75 -0.38
CA GLN A 44 7.73 8.77 -0.16
C GLN A 44 9.12 8.14 -0.05
N LEU A 45 9.26 7.06 0.72
CA LEU A 45 10.53 6.33 0.85
C LEU A 45 11.02 5.79 -0.51
N ALA A 46 10.16 5.10 -1.26
CA ALA A 46 10.51 4.54 -2.56
C ALA A 46 10.91 5.62 -3.60
N THR A 47 10.25 6.77 -3.58
CA THR A 47 10.59 7.90 -4.45
C THR A 47 11.90 8.61 -4.05
N ALA A 48 12.20 8.66 -2.76
CA ALA A 48 13.47 9.20 -2.26
C ALA A 48 14.67 8.33 -2.68
N GLU A 49 14.51 7.01 -2.68
CA GLU A 49 15.54 6.08 -3.16
C GLU A 49 15.78 6.25 -4.68
N SER A 50 14.71 6.47 -5.45
CA SER A 50 14.79 6.68 -6.90
C SER A 50 15.47 8.00 -7.29
N THR A 51 15.34 9.04 -6.46
CA THR A 51 15.92 10.38 -6.72
C THR A 51 17.42 10.44 -6.37
N THR A 52 17.90 9.57 -5.49
CA THR A 52 19.29 9.57 -5.01
C THR A 52 20.24 8.75 -5.89
N GLY A 53 19.72 7.99 -6.87
CA GLY A 53 20.54 7.34 -7.90
C GLY A 53 21.58 6.33 -7.37
N VAL A 54 21.33 5.67 -6.23
CA VAL A 54 22.25 4.66 -5.67
C VAL A 54 22.01 3.27 -6.27
N LEU A 55 21.00 3.11 -7.12
CA LEU A 55 20.68 1.86 -7.78
C LEU A 55 20.73 2.04 -9.31
N ASN A 56 21.95 2.09 -9.85
CA ASN A 56 22.24 1.70 -11.24
C ASN A 56 23.44 0.76 -11.26
#